data_AF-A0A6B3CNU6-F1
#
_entry.id   AF-A0A6B3CNU6-F1
#
_cell.length_a   1.000
_cell.length_b   1.000
_cell.length_c   1.000
_cell.angle_alpha   90.00
_cell.angle_beta   90.00
_cell.angle_gamma   90.00
#
_symmetry.space_group_name_H-M   'P 1'
#
loop_
_entity.id
_entity.type
_entity.pdbx_description
1 polymer ?
#
loop_
_entity_poly.entity_id
_entity_poly.type
_entity_poly.pdbx_seq_one_letter_code
_entity_poly.pdbx_strand_id
1 'polypeptide(L)' 'RMSAAVQEFAPEGHVVPYCMSGGTDAKQFSRLGITGYGFAPLKLPEGFDYQALFHGVDERVPVEALHFGVRVLDRFLRTA' A
#
# COMPACT_ATOMS: atom_id res chain seq x y z
N ARG A 1 2.27 10.78 -8.78
CA ARG A 1 3.29 10.86 -7.69
C ARG A 1 3.46 9.52 -6.99
N MET A 2 2.38 8.88 -6.47
CA MET A 2 2.48 7.50 -5.91
C MET A 2 3.08 6.46 -6.88
N SER A 3 2.62 6.39 -8.13
CA SER A 3 3.17 5.45 -9.13
C SER A 3 4.68 5.62 -9.37
N ALA A 4 5.13 6.87 -9.48
CA ALA A 4 6.55 7.16 -9.68
C ALA A 4 7.39 6.70 -8.48
N ALA A 5 6.90 6.90 -7.25
CA ALA A 5 7.58 6.41 -6.05
C ALA A 5 7.67 4.88 -6.01
N VAL A 6 6.64 4.15 -6.45
CA VAL A 6 6.72 2.68 -6.57
C VAL A 6 7.75 2.27 -7.62
N GLN A 7 7.70 2.89 -8.80
CA GLN A 7 8.57 2.55 -9.93
C GLN A 7 10.06 2.84 -9.68
N GLU A 8 10.37 3.78 -8.78
CA GLU A 8 11.76 4.08 -8.37
C GLU A 8 12.42 2.89 -7.65
N PHE A 9 11.65 2.13 -6.85
CA PHE A 9 12.17 0.96 -6.11
C PHE A 9 11.77 -0.39 -6.72
N ALA A 10 10.81 -0.39 -7.65
CA ALA A 10 10.39 -1.55 -8.43
C ALA A 10 10.11 -1.11 -9.88
N PRO A 11 11.14 -0.98 -10.73
CA PRO A 11 10.99 -0.52 -12.12
C PRO A 11 10.04 -1.40 -12.96
N GLU A 12 9.94 -2.68 -12.62
CA GLU A 12 9.02 -3.66 -13.20
C GLU A 12 7.57 -3.51 -12.69
N GLY A 13 7.37 -2.77 -11.61
CA GLY A 13 6.08 -2.63 -10.93
C GLY A 13 5.06 -1.84 -11.75
N HIS A 14 3.90 -2.45 -11.98
CA HIS A 14 2.74 -1.79 -12.60
C HIS A 14 1.69 -1.44 -11.55
N VAL A 15 1.34 -0.16 -11.47
CA VAL A 15 0.27 0.29 -10.58
C VAL A 15 -1.09 0.09 -11.25
N VAL A 16 -1.97 -0.62 -10.57
CA VAL A 16 -3.35 -0.89 -11.01
C VAL A 16 -4.35 -0.33 -10.00
N PRO A 17 -5.53 0.12 -10.44
CA PRO A 17 -6.62 0.44 -9.53
C PRO A 17 -7.05 -0.81 -8.74
N TYR A 18 -7.18 -0.67 -7.43
CA TYR A 18 -7.64 -1.72 -6.54
C TYR A 18 -8.75 -1.17 -5.63
N CYS A 19 -9.87 -1.89 -5.54
CA CYS A 19 -10.94 -1.58 -4.61
C CYS A 19 -10.72 -2.37 -3.32
N MET A 20 -10.39 -1.68 -2.23
CA MET A 20 -10.24 -2.32 -0.92
C MET A 20 -11.61 -2.68 -0.35
N SER A 21 -11.84 -3.97 -0.08
CA SER A 21 -13.10 -4.47 0.50
C SER A 21 -13.26 -4.11 1.99
N GLY A 22 -12.16 -3.88 2.70
CA GLY A 22 -12.14 -3.42 4.08
C GLY A 22 -12.59 -1.97 4.26
N GLY A 23 -13.12 -1.65 5.44
CA GLY A 23 -13.42 -0.27 5.82
C GLY A 23 -12.16 0.49 6.21
N THR A 24 -12.03 1.73 5.71
CA THR A 24 -10.94 2.67 6.07
C THR A 24 -11.49 4.06 6.39
N ASP A 25 -10.65 4.92 6.95
CA ASP A 25 -11.00 6.33 7.21
C ASP A 25 -11.39 7.09 5.93
N ALA A 26 -10.85 6.68 4.77
CA ALA A 26 -11.19 7.27 3.47
C ALA A 26 -12.69 7.22 3.17
N LYS A 27 -13.42 6.22 3.71
CA LYS A 27 -14.88 6.14 3.60
C LYS A 27 -15.58 7.32 4.27
N GLN A 28 -15.06 7.81 5.39
CA GLN A 28 -15.63 8.95 6.09
C GLN A 28 -15.14 10.27 5.46
N PHE A 29 -13.86 10.34 5.08
CA PHE A 29 -13.30 11.54 4.44
C PHE A 29 -13.94 11.87 3.09
N SER A 30 -14.38 10.87 2.33
CA SER A 30 -15.09 11.11 1.07
C SER A 30 -16.38 11.91 1.25
N ARG A 31 -17.07 11.79 2.40
CA ARG A 31 -18.26 12.58 2.74
C ARG A 31 -17.96 14.07 2.94
N LEU A 32 -16.69 14.40 3.23
CA LEU A 32 -16.19 15.76 3.33
C LEU A 32 -15.66 16.30 1.98
N GLY A 33 -15.79 15.52 0.89
CA GLY A 33 -15.27 15.87 -0.43
C GLY A 33 -13.77 15.62 -0.60
N ILE A 34 -13.13 14.89 0.32
CA ILE A 34 -11.70 14.56 0.24
C ILE A 34 -11.53 13.26 -0.54
N THR A 35 -10.86 13.33 -1.69
CA THR A 35 -10.48 12.14 -2.46
C THR A 35 -9.30 11.43 -1.79
N GLY A 36 -9.55 10.26 -1.20
CA GLY A 36 -8.54 9.43 -0.56
C GLY A 36 -8.20 8.18 -1.37
N TYR A 37 -6.91 7.86 -1.45
CA TYR A 37 -6.41 6.58 -1.98
C TYR A 37 -5.60 5.89 -0.89
N GLY A 38 -5.93 4.63 -0.60
CA GLY A 38 -5.14 3.80 0.31
C GLY A 38 -3.75 3.53 -0.28
N PHE A 39 -2.71 3.62 0.54
CA PHE A 39 -1.33 3.43 0.10
C PHE A 39 -0.52 2.66 1.14
N ALA A 40 -0.26 1.38 0.86
CA ALA A 40 0.52 0.47 1.69
C ALA A 40 1.49 -0.35 0.79
N PRO A 41 2.63 0.24 0.38
CA PRO A 41 3.47 -0.34 -0.67
C PRO A 41 4.37 -1.49 -0.16
N LEU A 42 3.78 -2.62 0.21
CA LEU A 42 4.53 -3.81 0.61
C LEU A 42 4.97 -4.64 -0.60
N LYS A 43 6.26 -4.98 -0.69
CA LYS A 43 6.78 -5.95 -1.68
C LYS A 43 6.69 -7.35 -1.09
N LEU A 44 5.65 -8.09 -1.46
CA LEU A 44 5.36 -9.41 -0.90
C LEU A 44 5.94 -10.54 -1.78
N PRO A 45 6.34 -11.68 -1.17
CA PRO A 45 6.70 -12.89 -1.92
C PRO A 45 5.52 -13.42 -2.73
N GLU A 46 5.82 -14.13 -3.82
CA GLU A 46 4.82 -14.87 -4.58
C GLU A 46 4.13 -15.91 -3.67
N GLY A 47 2.80 -16.04 -3.81
CA GLY A 47 2.00 -16.97 -3.01
C GLY A 47 1.74 -16.54 -1.56
N PHE A 48 2.20 -15.35 -1.13
CA PHE A 48 1.91 -14.83 0.21
C PHE A 48 0.44 -14.35 0.28
N ASP A 49 -0.41 -15.07 1.02
CA ASP A 49 -1.83 -14.73 1.17
C ASP A 49 -2.03 -13.56 2.14
N TYR A 50 -1.77 -12.36 1.64
CA TYR A 50 -1.86 -11.13 2.43
C TYR A 50 -3.30 -10.79 2.83
N GLN A 51 -4.28 -11.11 1.99
CA GLN A 51 -5.67 -10.77 2.25
C GLN A 51 -6.26 -11.63 3.37
N ALA A 52 -5.92 -12.93 3.43
CA ALA A 52 -6.36 -13.81 4.52
C ALA A 52 -5.79 -13.42 5.89
N LEU A 53 -4.69 -12.66 5.92
CA LEU A 53 -4.05 -12.24 7.15
C LEU A 53 -4.73 -11.03 7.81
N PHE A 54 -5.57 -10.27 7.11
CA PHE A 54 -6.27 -9.13 7.71
C PHE A 54 -7.16 -9.60 8.87
N HIS A 55 -6.80 -9.21 10.10
CA HIS A 55 -7.44 -9.64 11.35
C HIS A 55 -7.42 -11.18 11.55
N GLY A 56 -6.51 -11.87 10.87
CA GLY A 56 -6.33 -13.32 10.99
C GLY A 56 -5.45 -13.70 12.19
N VAL A 57 -5.37 -15.00 12.46
CA VAL A 57 -4.38 -15.53 13.42
C VAL A 57 -2.99 -15.31 12.84
N ASP A 58 -2.07 -14.82 13.69
CA ASP A 58 -0.68 -14.52 13.32
C ASP A 58 -0.55 -13.56 12.11
N GLU A 59 -1.42 -12.54 12.04
CA GLU A 59 -1.29 -11.43 11.09
C GLU A 59 0.16 -10.88 11.10
N ARG A 60 0.80 -10.90 9.94
CA ARG A 60 2.22 -10.53 9.81
C ARG A 60 2.58 -10.15 8.38
N VAL A 61 3.72 -9.49 8.27
CA VAL A 61 4.36 -9.17 6.98
C VAL A 61 5.86 -9.50 7.07
N PRO A 62 6.53 -9.81 5.94
CA PRO A 62 7.98 -9.90 5.93
C PRO A 62 8.63 -8.57 6.34
N VAL A 63 9.67 -8.61 7.17
CA VAL A 63 10.41 -7.41 7.61
C VAL A 63 10.96 -6.62 6.42
N GLU A 64 11.46 -7.31 5.39
CA GLU A 64 11.93 -6.68 4.16
C GLU A 64 10.81 -5.96 3.38
N ALA A 65 9.57 -6.48 3.43
CA ALA A 65 8.42 -5.81 2.81
C ALA A 65 8.11 -4.49 3.53
N LEU A 66 8.24 -4.47 4.87
CA LEU A 66 8.09 -3.26 5.67
C LEU A 66 9.18 -2.24 5.35
N HIS A 67 10.45 -2.64 5.31
CA HIS A 67 11.56 -1.75 4.92
C HIS A 67 11.39 -1.18 3.51
N PHE A 68 10.96 -2.01 2.56
CA PHE A 68 10.63 -1.55 1.22
C PHE A 68 9.50 -0.49 1.26
N GLY A 69 8.41 -0.78 1.97
CA GLY A 69 7.27 0.11 2.06
C GLY A 69 7.59 1.46 2.69
N VAL A 70 8.43 1.48 3.72
CA VAL A 70 8.91 2.73 4.35
C VAL A 70 9.68 3.60 3.36
N ARG A 71 10.59 3.02 2.55
CA ARG A 71 11.35 3.78 1.55
C ARG A 71 10.45 4.37 0.47
N VAL A 72 9.49 3.59 -0.03
CA VAL A 72 8.52 4.06 -1.03
C VAL A 72 7.65 5.18 -0.46
N LEU A 73 7.15 5.03 0.78
CA LEU A 73 6.33 6.03 1.44
C LEU A 73 7.11 7.33 1.72
N ASP A 74 8.34 7.24 2.25
CA ASP A 74 9.21 8.40 2.49
C ASP A 74 9.49 9.15 1.19
N ARG A 75 9.83 8.43 0.11
CA ARG A 75 10.05 9.03 -1.21
C ARG A 75 8.80 9.73 -1.73
N PHE A 76 7.64 9.08 -1.63
CA PHE A 76 6.37 9.68 -2.03
C PHE A 76 6.13 10.98 -1.26
N LEU A 77 6.20 10.97 0.07
CA LEU A 77 5.90 12.14 0.90
C LEU A 77 6.88 13.31 0.66
N ARG A 78 8.16 13.04 0.38
CA ARG A 78 9.16 14.08 0.07
C ARG A 78 9.01 14.70 -1.32
N THR A 79 8.30 14.03 -2.23
CA THR A 79 8.09 14.46 -3.61
C THR A 79 6.62 14.69 -3.95
N ALA A 80 5.76 14.61 -2.93
CA ALA A 80 4.32 14.66 -3.02
C ALA A 80 3.79 16.03 -3.36
#